data_AF-K0C225-F1
#
_entry.id   AF-K0C225-F1
#
_cell.length_a   1.000
_cell.length_b   1.000
_cell.length_c   1.000
_cell.angle_alpha   90.00
_cell.angle_beta   90.00
_cell.angle_gamma   90.00
#
_symmetry.space_group_name_H-M   'P 1'
#
loop_
_entity.id
_entity.type
_entity.pdbx_description
1 polymer ?
#
loop_
_entity_poly.entity_id
_entity_poly.type
_entity_poly.pdbx_seq_one_letter_code
_entity_poly.pdbx_strand_id
1 'polypeptide(L)'
;MQKTIDKFFEVCRAGAFIKNPSEAHRALRSIDGYSKITSKEIRDLAGDTNLNEPREAFDLLLQLVFVALADMRQSSVNEKKLSNLLREVLGPIGWYLTNLETNDSDKGTKKYKVYVSKSIISLLEKNKKPEVVYEHKVPIKVIREEMIEDCLNLESVCEYLKKNLKAVFITKNEDQALSALKLRDSRPENGDRYTRANIALYEQPVFFRRGHSSMKFIRKHS
;
A
#
# COMPACT_ATOMS: atom_id res chain seq x y z
N MET A 1 6.96 -19.89 -7.37
CA MET A 1 7.70 -18.65 -7.72
C MET A 1 7.50 -18.24 -9.18
N GLN A 2 7.72 -19.12 -10.17
CA GLN A 2 7.60 -18.74 -11.58
C GLN A 2 6.22 -18.14 -11.92
N LYS A 3 5.14 -18.75 -11.41
CA LYS A 3 3.77 -18.21 -11.55
C LYS A 3 3.62 -16.77 -11.05
N THR A 4 4.23 -16.45 -9.91
CA THR A 4 4.24 -15.07 -9.37
C THR A 4 5.00 -14.11 -10.29
N ILE A 5 6.14 -14.55 -10.83
CA ILE A 5 6.95 -13.74 -11.76
C ILE A 5 6.18 -13.50 -13.07
N ASP A 6 5.58 -14.54 -13.65
CA ASP A 6 4.79 -14.42 -14.88
C ASP A 6 3.61 -13.46 -14.69
N LYS A 7 2.88 -13.61 -13.56
CA LYS A 7 1.78 -12.71 -13.20
C LYS A 7 2.28 -11.28 -12.94
N PHE A 8 3.46 -11.10 -12.37
CA PHE A 8 4.04 -9.77 -12.18
C PHE A 8 4.28 -9.06 -13.51
N PHE A 9 4.82 -9.76 -14.51
CA PHE A 9 5.03 -9.16 -15.84
C PHE A 9 3.72 -8.89 -16.58
N GLU A 10 2.67 -9.68 -16.35
CA GLU A 10 1.31 -9.39 -16.83
C GLU A 10 0.76 -8.10 -16.22
N VAL A 11 0.94 -7.89 -14.91
CA VAL A 11 0.57 -6.64 -14.22
C VAL A 11 1.35 -5.45 -14.77
N CYS A 12 2.65 -5.62 -15.05
CA CYS A 12 3.47 -4.58 -15.69
C CYS A 12 2.96 -4.23 -17.10
N ARG A 13 2.60 -5.23 -17.91
CA ARG A 13 2.02 -5.07 -19.26
C ARG A 13 0.73 -4.29 -19.29
N ALA A 14 -0.16 -4.60 -18.35
CA ALA A 14 -1.43 -3.89 -18.15
C ALA A 14 -1.25 -2.48 -17.57
N GLY A 15 -0.01 -2.10 -17.27
CA GLY A 15 0.30 -0.76 -16.85
C GLY A 15 -0.06 -0.42 -15.41
N ALA A 16 -0.32 -1.41 -14.57
CA ALA A 16 -0.76 -1.18 -13.20
C ALA A 16 0.30 -0.44 -12.35
N PHE A 17 1.59 -0.55 -12.73
CA PHE A 17 2.70 0.16 -12.12
C PHE A 17 3.15 1.44 -12.88
N ILE A 18 2.50 1.83 -13.99
CA ILE A 18 2.96 2.95 -14.87
C ILE A 18 3.14 4.26 -14.10
N LYS A 19 2.28 4.54 -13.12
CA LYS A 19 2.36 5.79 -12.36
C LYS A 19 3.52 5.82 -11.36
N ASN A 20 4.23 4.71 -11.16
CA ASN A 20 5.42 4.66 -10.33
C ASN A 20 6.36 3.49 -10.71
N PRO A 21 7.17 3.63 -11.77
CA PRO A 21 8.11 2.59 -12.21
C PRO A 21 9.10 2.15 -11.11
N SER A 22 9.30 3.00 -10.09
CA SER A 22 10.13 2.65 -8.92
C SER A 22 9.50 1.54 -8.04
N GLU A 23 8.17 1.41 -8.00
CA GLU A 23 7.48 0.35 -7.26
C GLU A 23 7.68 -1.01 -7.95
N ALA A 24 7.47 -1.09 -9.27
CA ALA A 24 7.76 -2.29 -10.06
C ALA A 24 9.24 -2.71 -9.91
N HIS A 25 10.13 -1.73 -9.92
CA HIS A 25 11.57 -1.97 -9.74
C HIS A 25 11.94 -2.52 -8.36
N ARG A 26 11.40 -1.93 -7.28
CA ARG A 26 11.61 -2.43 -5.91
C ARG A 26 10.98 -3.81 -5.71
N ALA A 27 9.82 -4.05 -6.32
CA ALA A 27 9.11 -5.31 -6.28
C ALA A 27 9.97 -6.43 -6.91
N LEU A 28 10.44 -6.24 -8.14
CA LEU A 28 11.17 -7.29 -8.87
C LEU A 28 12.58 -7.53 -8.32
N ARG A 29 13.29 -6.49 -7.85
CA ARG A 29 14.63 -6.65 -7.25
C ARG A 29 14.66 -7.53 -6.00
N SER A 30 13.49 -7.76 -5.39
CA SER A 30 13.38 -8.67 -4.25
C SER A 30 13.37 -10.16 -4.65
N ILE A 31 13.27 -10.48 -5.94
CA ILE A 31 13.19 -11.83 -6.48
C ILE A 31 14.56 -12.24 -7.06
N ASP A 32 14.98 -13.50 -6.83
CA ASP A 32 16.23 -14.04 -7.39
C ASP A 32 16.23 -14.01 -8.92
N GLY A 33 17.40 -13.77 -9.50
CA GLY A 33 17.56 -13.54 -10.94
C GLY A 33 17.28 -12.10 -11.37
N TYR A 34 16.66 -11.29 -10.51
CA TYR A 34 16.26 -9.91 -10.84
C TYR A 34 16.83 -8.84 -9.91
N SER A 35 17.70 -9.20 -8.97
CA SER A 35 18.32 -8.26 -8.01
C SER A 35 19.08 -7.10 -8.67
N LYS A 36 19.61 -7.31 -9.89
CA LYS A 36 20.34 -6.31 -10.68
C LYS A 36 19.50 -5.66 -11.78
N ILE A 37 18.23 -6.01 -11.92
CA ILE A 37 17.41 -5.49 -13.02
C ILE A 37 17.32 -3.95 -12.96
N THR A 38 17.33 -3.34 -14.14
CA THR A 38 17.14 -1.91 -14.37
C THR A 38 15.69 -1.61 -14.72
N SER A 39 15.24 -0.37 -14.54
CA SER A 39 13.91 0.06 -14.98
C SER A 39 13.74 -0.01 -16.51
N LYS A 40 14.84 -0.03 -17.28
CA LYS A 40 14.81 -0.26 -18.72
C LYS A 40 14.48 -1.72 -19.00
N GLU A 41 15.23 -2.66 -18.42
CA GLU A 41 14.98 -4.10 -18.59
C GLU A 41 13.58 -4.52 -18.13
N ILE A 42 13.02 -3.90 -17.07
CA ILE A 42 11.62 -4.15 -16.68
C ILE A 42 10.66 -3.74 -17.79
N ARG A 43 10.89 -2.59 -18.42
CA ARG A 43 10.07 -2.13 -19.55
C ARG A 43 10.24 -3.03 -20.77
N ASP A 44 11.47 -3.44 -21.06
CA ASP A 44 11.76 -4.32 -22.19
C ASP A 44 11.11 -5.71 -21.99
N LEU A 45 11.10 -6.24 -20.76
CA LEU A 45 10.45 -7.51 -20.40
C LEU A 45 8.93 -7.41 -20.29
N ALA A 46 8.41 -6.27 -19.85
CA ALA A 46 6.98 -6.01 -19.91
C ALA A 46 6.54 -5.84 -21.37
N GLY A 47 7.33 -5.23 -22.24
CA GLY A 47 6.91 -4.82 -23.57
C GLY A 47 6.01 -3.59 -23.55
N ASP A 48 5.32 -3.35 -24.66
CA ASP A 48 4.45 -2.18 -24.80
C ASP A 48 3.34 -2.18 -23.75
N THR A 49 3.22 -1.06 -23.05
CA THR A 49 2.26 -0.96 -21.97
C THR A 49 0.90 -0.58 -22.52
N ASN A 50 -0.05 -1.50 -22.44
CA ASN A 50 -1.44 -1.17 -22.67
C ASN A 50 -1.97 -0.50 -21.42
N LEU A 51 -2.40 0.75 -21.57
CA LEU A 51 -3.10 1.47 -20.52
C LEU A 51 -4.49 0.85 -20.38
N ASN A 52 -4.57 -0.26 -19.66
CA ASN A 52 -5.85 -0.91 -19.36
C ASN A 52 -6.75 0.02 -18.54
N GLU A 53 -8.05 -0.26 -18.55
CA GLU A 53 -8.97 0.44 -17.66
C GLU A 53 -8.54 0.27 -16.20
N PRO A 54 -8.72 1.28 -15.33
CA PRO A 54 -8.32 1.21 -13.93
C PRO A 54 -8.83 -0.03 -13.20
N ARG A 55 -9.97 -0.59 -13.63
CA ARG A 55 -10.53 -1.80 -13.04
C ARG A 55 -9.73 -3.07 -13.39
N GLU A 56 -9.35 -3.24 -14.65
CA GLU A 56 -8.58 -4.41 -15.08
C GLU A 56 -7.19 -4.43 -14.44
N ALA A 57 -6.53 -3.27 -14.35
CA ALA A 57 -5.24 -3.15 -13.66
C ALA A 57 -5.35 -3.49 -12.17
N PHE A 58 -6.46 -3.10 -11.52
CA PHE A 58 -6.74 -3.47 -10.13
C PHE A 58 -6.96 -4.98 -9.97
N ASP A 59 -7.75 -5.60 -10.84
CA ASP A 59 -8.03 -7.03 -10.77
C ASP A 59 -6.75 -7.87 -10.99
N LEU A 60 -5.85 -7.43 -11.88
CA LEU A 60 -4.54 -8.06 -12.07
C LEU A 60 -3.62 -7.93 -10.84
N LEU A 61 -3.64 -6.78 -10.14
CA LEU A 61 -2.90 -6.63 -8.88
C LEU A 61 -3.41 -7.59 -7.80
N LEU A 62 -4.74 -7.78 -7.69
CA LEU A 62 -5.32 -8.76 -6.77
C LEU A 62 -4.90 -10.19 -7.13
N GLN A 63 -4.88 -10.52 -8.42
CA GLN A 63 -4.39 -11.82 -8.89
C GLN A 63 -2.91 -12.04 -8.54
N LEU A 64 -2.06 -11.02 -8.69
CA LEU A 64 -0.66 -11.10 -8.30
C LEU A 64 -0.50 -11.38 -6.80
N VAL A 65 -1.25 -10.67 -5.96
CA VAL A 65 -1.26 -10.93 -4.51
C VAL A 65 -1.68 -12.37 -4.24
N PHE A 66 -2.77 -12.84 -4.84
CA PHE A 66 -3.27 -14.19 -4.62
C PHE A 66 -2.27 -15.28 -5.02
N VAL A 67 -1.65 -15.15 -6.19
CA VAL A 67 -0.61 -16.09 -6.67
C VAL A 67 0.62 -16.06 -5.77
N ALA A 68 1.04 -14.88 -5.31
CA ALA A 68 2.15 -14.74 -4.38
C ALA A 68 1.86 -15.42 -3.03
N LEU A 69 0.65 -15.27 -2.48
CA LEU A 69 0.24 -15.96 -1.26
C LEU A 69 0.23 -17.48 -1.43
N ALA A 70 -0.24 -17.99 -2.57
CA ALA A 70 -0.21 -19.42 -2.88
C ALA A 70 1.23 -19.95 -2.93
N ASP A 71 2.15 -19.21 -3.54
CA ASP A 71 3.59 -19.55 -3.56
C ASP A 71 4.20 -19.52 -2.13
N MET A 72 3.80 -18.56 -1.27
CA MET A 72 4.28 -18.47 0.12
C MET A 72 3.84 -19.67 0.97
N ARG A 73 2.60 -20.15 0.80
CA ARG A 73 2.09 -21.34 1.51
C ARG A 73 2.85 -22.62 1.17
N GLN A 74 3.42 -22.69 -0.03
CA GLN A 74 4.10 -23.89 -0.53
C GLN A 74 5.60 -23.93 -0.17
N SER A 75 6.24 -22.81 0.17
CA SER A 75 7.68 -22.78 0.43
C SER A 75 8.13 -21.61 1.30
N SER A 76 8.74 -21.94 2.45
CA SER A 76 9.39 -20.96 3.34
C SER A 76 10.67 -20.34 2.75
N VAL A 77 11.31 -20.99 1.78
CA VAL A 77 12.57 -20.53 1.15
C VAL A 77 12.41 -19.17 0.46
N ASN A 78 11.19 -18.83 0.04
CA ASN A 78 10.89 -17.62 -0.72
C ASN A 78 10.11 -16.57 0.09
N GLU A 79 9.85 -16.83 1.37
CA GLU A 79 8.94 -16.02 2.19
C GLU A 79 9.40 -14.55 2.25
N LYS A 80 10.68 -14.29 2.52
CA LYS A 80 11.23 -12.92 2.59
C LYS A 80 11.10 -12.16 1.26
N LYS A 81 11.25 -12.86 0.13
CA LYS A 81 11.22 -12.28 -1.22
C LYS A 81 9.78 -11.91 -1.60
N LEU A 82 8.88 -12.88 -1.45
CA LEU A 82 7.45 -12.68 -1.69
C LEU A 82 6.85 -11.65 -0.71
N SER A 83 7.35 -11.58 0.52
CA SER A 83 6.99 -10.53 1.47
C SER A 83 7.33 -9.12 0.99
N ASN A 84 8.50 -8.93 0.39
CA ASN A 84 8.91 -7.65 -0.18
C ASN A 84 8.07 -7.31 -1.42
N LEU A 85 7.84 -8.28 -2.31
CA LEU A 85 6.94 -8.12 -3.45
C LEU A 85 5.56 -7.62 -2.99
N LEU A 86 4.93 -8.31 -2.04
CA LEU A 86 3.61 -7.94 -1.52
C LEU A 86 3.61 -6.51 -0.96
N ARG A 87 4.63 -6.11 -0.19
CA ARG A 87 4.74 -4.74 0.32
C ARG A 87 4.69 -3.68 -0.79
N GLU A 88 5.38 -3.92 -1.91
CA GLU A 88 5.40 -2.97 -3.03
C GLU A 88 4.11 -3.01 -3.85
N VAL A 89 3.39 -4.14 -3.90
CA VAL A 89 2.12 -4.32 -4.61
C VAL A 89 0.93 -3.70 -3.85
N LEU A 90 0.96 -3.73 -2.51
CA LEU A 90 -0.11 -3.20 -1.67
C LEU A 90 -0.26 -1.67 -1.80
N GLY A 91 0.81 -0.93 -2.07
CA GLY A 91 0.73 0.52 -2.31
C GLY A 91 -0.20 0.90 -3.48
N PRO A 92 0.05 0.38 -4.70
CA PRO A 92 -0.85 0.51 -5.85
C PRO A 92 -2.29 0.08 -5.56
N ILE A 93 -2.50 -1.05 -4.88
CA ILE A 93 -3.85 -1.52 -4.53
C ILE A 93 -4.57 -0.50 -3.66
N GLY A 94 -3.93 0.03 -2.62
CA GLY A 94 -4.52 1.05 -1.75
C GLY A 94 -4.91 2.32 -2.52
N TRP A 95 -4.13 2.69 -3.53
CA TRP A 95 -4.48 3.78 -4.45
C TRP A 95 -5.73 3.44 -5.27
N TYR A 96 -5.80 2.27 -5.90
CA TYR A 96 -6.98 1.86 -6.68
C TYR A 96 -8.24 1.79 -5.81
N LEU A 97 -8.17 1.18 -4.62
CA LEU A 97 -9.28 1.12 -3.67
C LEU A 97 -9.81 2.52 -3.34
N THR A 98 -8.91 3.47 -3.09
CA THR A 98 -9.31 4.85 -2.79
C THR A 98 -9.99 5.52 -3.98
N ASN A 99 -9.47 5.36 -5.20
CA ASN A 99 -10.00 6.09 -6.37
C ASN A 99 -11.29 5.46 -6.92
N LEU A 100 -11.40 4.12 -6.90
CA LEU A 100 -12.63 3.40 -7.26
C LEU A 100 -13.80 3.78 -6.33
N GLU A 101 -13.56 4.00 -5.03
CA GLU A 101 -14.61 4.44 -4.10
C GLU A 101 -15.10 5.88 -4.37
N THR A 102 -14.28 6.73 -5.00
CA THR A 102 -14.58 8.16 -5.14
C THR A 102 -15.20 8.55 -6.48
N ASN A 103 -15.36 7.62 -7.43
CA ASN A 103 -15.78 7.88 -8.82
C ASN A 103 -15.00 9.03 -9.50
N ASP A 104 -13.81 9.33 -8.99
CA ASP A 104 -13.06 10.50 -9.42
C ASP A 104 -12.08 10.09 -10.53
N SER A 105 -12.44 10.46 -11.76
CA SER A 105 -11.69 10.17 -12.98
C SER A 105 -10.51 11.14 -13.20
N ASP A 106 -10.25 12.04 -12.25
CA ASP A 106 -9.29 13.13 -12.41
C ASP A 106 -7.84 12.59 -12.46
N LYS A 107 -7.38 12.36 -13.70
CA LYS A 107 -6.18 11.59 -14.07
C LYS A 107 -4.87 12.14 -13.46
N GLY A 108 -4.87 13.34 -12.91
CA GLY A 108 -3.68 14.08 -12.47
C GLY A 108 -3.41 14.14 -10.96
N THR A 109 -4.39 13.96 -10.06
CA THR A 109 -4.14 14.13 -8.62
C THR A 109 -4.45 12.90 -7.79
N LYS A 110 -3.41 12.30 -7.19
CA LYS A 110 -3.59 11.17 -6.26
C LYS A 110 -4.34 11.65 -5.03
N LYS A 111 -5.61 11.26 -4.91
CA LYS A 111 -6.38 11.36 -3.67
C LYS A 111 -6.04 10.17 -2.79
N TYR A 112 -5.80 10.44 -1.52
CA TYR A 112 -5.61 9.42 -0.49
C TYR A 112 -6.69 9.61 0.57
N LYS A 113 -7.41 8.54 0.90
CA LYS A 113 -8.33 8.49 2.04
C LYS A 113 -7.56 7.94 3.22
N VAL A 114 -7.16 8.83 4.14
CA VAL A 114 -6.17 8.53 5.18
C VAL A 114 -6.70 8.94 6.55
N TYR A 115 -6.52 8.12 7.57
CA TYR A 115 -6.74 8.55 8.95
C TYR A 115 -5.61 9.49 9.38
N VAL A 116 -5.89 10.48 10.22
CA VAL A 116 -4.89 11.51 10.57
C VAL A 116 -4.84 11.68 12.06
N SER A 117 -3.63 11.77 12.60
CA SER A 117 -3.43 12.20 13.97
C SER A 117 -3.99 13.61 14.20
N LYS A 118 -4.70 13.81 15.30
CA LYS A 118 -5.16 15.13 15.74
C LYS A 118 -3.98 16.10 15.94
N SER A 119 -2.79 15.61 16.25
CA SER A 119 -1.55 16.42 16.35
C SER A 119 -1.18 17.09 15.03
N ILE A 120 -1.33 16.38 13.90
CA ILE A 120 -1.05 16.94 12.56
C ILE A 120 -2.00 18.10 12.29
N ILE A 121 -3.29 17.93 12.55
CA ILE A 121 -4.29 18.99 12.30
C ILE A 121 -4.02 20.19 13.20
N SER A 122 -3.73 19.98 14.49
CA SER A 122 -3.39 21.09 15.41
C SER A 122 -2.16 21.87 14.95
N LEU A 123 -1.15 21.20 14.39
CA LEU A 123 0.03 21.86 13.82
C LEU A 123 -0.36 22.69 12.59
N LEU A 124 -1.16 22.13 11.68
CA LEU A 124 -1.63 22.84 10.49
C LEU A 124 -2.48 24.07 10.84
N GLU A 125 -3.38 23.97 11.83
CA GLU A 125 -4.20 25.09 12.31
C GLU A 125 -3.37 26.22 12.92
N LYS A 126 -2.20 25.89 13.48
CA LYS A 126 -1.21 26.85 13.99
C LYS A 126 -0.24 27.35 12.90
N ASN A 127 -0.53 27.08 11.62
CA ASN A 127 0.35 27.37 10.48
C ASN A 127 1.76 26.77 10.61
N LYS A 128 1.92 25.68 11.37
CA LYS A 128 3.16 24.93 11.48
C LYS A 128 3.15 23.77 10.49
N LYS A 129 4.25 23.56 9.78
CA LYS A 129 4.41 22.43 8.86
C LYS A 129 4.77 21.16 9.66
N PRO A 130 3.89 20.14 9.75
CA PRO A 130 4.21 18.91 10.45
C PRO A 130 5.20 18.05 9.66
N GLU A 131 6.13 17.40 10.35
CA GLU A 131 6.85 16.25 9.80
C GLU A 131 5.94 15.02 9.88
N VAL A 132 5.46 14.57 8.73
CA VAL A 132 4.45 13.50 8.62
C VAL A 132 5.08 12.19 8.17
N VAL A 133 4.68 11.11 8.82
CA VAL A 133 5.01 9.72 8.46
C VAL A 133 3.74 9.06 7.90
N TYR A 134 3.89 8.38 6.75
CA TYR A 134 2.85 7.54 6.16
C TYR A 134 2.98 6.11 6.72
N GLU A 135 1.92 5.61 7.32
CA GLU A 135 1.84 4.27 7.89
C GLU A 135 0.51 3.59 7.52
N HIS A 136 0.40 2.29 7.79
CA HIS A 136 -0.86 1.56 7.62
C HIS A 136 -1.56 1.35 8.96
N LYS A 137 -2.89 1.36 9.01
CA LYS A 137 -3.64 1.22 10.27
C LYS A 137 -3.37 -0.14 10.90
N VAL A 138 -3.39 -1.19 10.08
CA VAL A 138 -2.86 -2.51 10.39
C VAL A 138 -1.45 -2.60 9.80
N PRO A 139 -0.41 -3.01 10.56
CA PRO A 139 0.94 -3.13 10.01
C PRO A 139 0.98 -4.05 8.78
N ILE A 140 1.77 -3.69 7.76
CA ILE A 140 1.89 -4.50 6.54
C ILE A 140 2.38 -5.92 6.83
N LYS A 141 3.24 -6.08 7.85
CA LYS A 141 3.66 -7.40 8.32
C LYS A 141 2.46 -8.26 8.74
N VAL A 142 1.58 -7.72 9.58
CA VAL A 142 0.38 -8.38 10.08
C VAL A 142 -0.62 -8.65 8.94
N ILE A 143 -0.86 -7.66 8.06
CA ILE A 143 -1.70 -7.84 6.86
C ILE A 143 -1.22 -9.04 6.06
N ARG A 144 0.08 -9.15 5.81
CA ARG A 144 0.65 -10.25 5.05
C ARG A 144 0.48 -11.60 5.76
N GLU A 145 0.79 -11.67 7.04
CA GLU A 145 0.70 -12.89 7.85
C GLU A 145 -0.75 -13.41 7.87
N GLU A 146 -1.71 -12.56 8.22
CA GLU A 146 -3.14 -12.90 8.21
C GLU A 146 -3.62 -13.28 6.80
N MET A 147 -3.16 -12.61 5.73
CA MET A 147 -3.56 -12.97 4.36
C MET A 147 -3.00 -14.34 3.90
N ILE A 148 -1.81 -14.73 4.34
CA ILE A 148 -1.27 -16.07 4.04
C ILE A 148 -2.17 -17.14 4.65
N GLU A 149 -2.69 -16.91 5.85
CA GLU A 149 -3.54 -17.88 6.55
C GLU A 149 -4.98 -17.86 6.01
N ASP A 150 -5.59 -16.68 5.89
CA ASP A 150 -7.03 -16.53 5.72
C ASP A 150 -7.50 -16.37 4.26
N CYS A 151 -6.65 -15.85 3.36
CA CYS A 151 -7.09 -15.47 2.02
C CYS A 151 -6.91 -16.59 0.98
N LEU A 152 -7.81 -17.57 0.97
CA LEU A 152 -7.72 -18.77 0.14
C LEU A 152 -8.27 -18.62 -1.29
N ASN A 153 -8.88 -17.48 -1.62
CA ASN A 153 -9.38 -17.18 -2.96
C ASN A 153 -9.31 -15.66 -3.26
N LEU A 154 -9.55 -15.25 -4.51
CA LEU A 154 -9.48 -13.84 -4.91
C LEU A 154 -10.47 -12.93 -4.17
N GLU A 155 -11.66 -13.44 -3.87
CA GLU A 155 -12.69 -12.70 -3.16
C GLU A 155 -12.24 -12.34 -1.75
N SER A 156 -11.73 -13.33 -0.99
CA SER A 156 -11.16 -13.13 0.35
C SER A 156 -9.99 -12.15 0.35
N VAL A 157 -9.11 -12.16 -0.66
CA VAL A 157 -8.04 -11.15 -0.83
C VAL A 157 -8.64 -9.75 -0.97
N CYS A 158 -9.64 -9.59 -1.84
CA CYS A 158 -10.27 -8.30 -2.10
C CYS A 158 -10.97 -7.75 -0.85
N GLU A 159 -11.75 -8.58 -0.16
CA GLU A 159 -12.47 -8.20 1.05
C GLU A 159 -11.52 -7.85 2.20
N TYR A 160 -10.48 -8.66 2.40
CA TYR A 160 -9.47 -8.42 3.43
C TYR A 160 -8.76 -7.08 3.20
N LEU A 161 -8.30 -6.81 1.97
CA LEU A 161 -7.61 -5.57 1.64
C LEU A 161 -8.52 -4.34 1.77
N LYS A 162 -9.78 -4.41 1.34
CA LYS A 162 -10.77 -3.32 1.57
C LYS A 162 -10.93 -3.00 3.06
N LYS A 163 -10.93 -4.02 3.91
CA LYS A 163 -11.11 -3.86 5.35
C LYS A 163 -9.86 -3.33 6.05
N ASN A 164 -8.68 -3.84 5.70
CA ASN A 164 -7.44 -3.71 6.48
C ASN A 164 -6.39 -2.79 5.86
N LEU A 165 -6.37 -2.60 4.53
CA LEU A 165 -5.39 -1.76 3.83
C LEU A 165 -5.77 -0.27 3.92
N LYS A 166 -5.81 0.24 5.16
CA LYS A 166 -6.11 1.63 5.49
C LYS A 166 -4.83 2.37 5.80
N ALA A 167 -4.67 3.59 5.29
CA ALA A 167 -3.51 4.43 5.56
C ALA A 167 -3.73 5.35 6.76
N VAL A 168 -2.66 5.72 7.47
CA VAL A 168 -2.64 6.64 8.60
C VAL A 168 -1.47 7.62 8.45
N PHE A 169 -1.75 8.90 8.67
CA PHE A 169 -0.73 9.92 8.87
C PHE A 169 -0.56 10.23 10.35
N ILE A 170 0.68 10.10 10.80
CA ILE A 170 1.12 10.46 12.15
C ILE A 170 2.32 11.39 12.05
N THR A 171 2.62 12.10 13.13
CA THR A 171 3.84 12.87 13.24
C THR A 171 5.04 11.96 13.45
N LYS A 172 6.25 12.45 13.16
CA LYS A 172 7.49 11.71 13.45
C LYS A 172 7.67 11.37 14.93
N ASN A 173 7.22 12.23 15.84
CA ASN A 173 7.29 11.96 17.28
C ASN A 173 6.34 10.82 17.68
N GLU A 174 5.18 10.73 17.05
CA GLU A 174 4.22 9.64 17.27
C GLU A 174 4.74 8.31 16.69
N ASP A 175 5.43 8.34 15.54
CA ASP A 175 6.13 7.18 14.99
C ASP A 175 7.24 6.66 15.92
N GLN A 176 8.00 7.58 16.54
CA GLN A 176 8.98 7.23 17.57
C GLN A 176 8.31 6.61 18.81
N ALA A 177 7.16 7.13 19.24
CA ALA A 177 6.40 6.56 20.35
C ALA A 177 5.91 5.13 20.03
N LEU A 178 5.39 4.88 18.83
CA LEU A 178 5.03 3.53 18.37
C LEU A 178 6.24 2.59 18.39
N SER A 179 7.40 3.08 17.93
CA SER A 179 8.64 2.31 17.90
C SER A 179 9.14 1.97 19.31
N ALA A 180 9.10 2.93 20.24
CA ALA A 180 9.48 2.74 21.64
C ALA A 180 8.60 1.69 22.34
N LEU A 181 7.32 1.63 21.98
CA LEU A 181 6.37 0.65 22.49
C LEU A 181 6.39 -0.69 21.75
N LYS A 182 7.26 -0.85 20.74
CA LYS A 182 7.33 -2.04 19.86
C LYS A 182 5.99 -2.35 19.15
N LEU A 183 5.21 -1.31 18.86
CA LEU A 183 3.90 -1.37 18.20
C LEU A 183 3.95 -1.11 16.68
N ARG A 184 5.14 -0.81 16.14
CA ARG A 184 5.31 -0.49 14.72
C ARG A 184 5.02 -1.68 13.78
N ASP A 185 5.33 -2.89 14.22
CA ASP A 185 5.15 -4.10 13.41
C ASP A 185 4.19 -5.11 14.02
N SER A 186 3.46 -4.72 15.08
CA SER A 186 2.56 -5.59 15.83
C SER A 186 1.15 -5.01 15.94
N ARG A 187 0.18 -5.92 16.11
CA ARG A 187 -1.21 -5.58 16.38
C ARG A 187 -1.51 -5.96 17.83
N PRO A 188 -1.98 -5.02 18.67
CA PRO A 188 -2.39 -5.37 20.04
C PRO A 188 -3.65 -6.24 20.01
N GLU A 189 -3.80 -7.12 21.00
CA GLU A 189 -4.99 -7.99 21.15
C GLU A 189 -6.29 -7.18 21.21
N ASN A 190 -6.24 -6.05 21.92
CA ASN A 190 -7.37 -5.14 22.11
C ASN A 190 -7.06 -3.74 21.59
N GLY A 191 -7.96 -3.24 20.75
CA GLY A 191 -7.90 -1.91 20.14
C GLY A 191 -6.95 -1.84 18.93
N ASP A 192 -6.60 -0.61 18.53
CA ASP A 192 -5.54 -0.39 17.56
C ASP A 192 -4.25 0.12 18.22
N ARG A 193 -3.13 0.00 17.51
CA ARG A 193 -1.80 0.41 17.99
C ARG A 193 -1.70 1.90 18.33
N TYR A 194 -2.52 2.73 17.69
CA TYR A 194 -2.52 4.17 17.92
C TYR A 194 -3.17 4.49 19.26
N THR A 195 -4.28 3.84 19.57
CA THR A 195 -4.97 3.95 20.87
C THR A 195 -4.03 3.52 22.00
N ARG A 196 -3.32 2.40 21.83
CA ARG A 196 -2.31 1.92 22.81
C ARG A 196 -1.14 2.88 23.00
N ALA A 197 -0.74 3.58 21.95
CA ALA A 197 0.31 4.61 22.01
C ALA A 197 -0.22 6.01 22.40
N ASN A 198 -1.49 6.12 22.81
CA ASN A 198 -2.17 7.39 23.12
C ASN A 198 -2.13 8.41 21.96
N ILE A 199 -2.16 7.91 20.72
CA ILE A 199 -2.21 8.70 19.49
C ILE A 199 -3.68 8.81 19.07
N ALA A 200 -4.26 9.98 19.27
CA ALA A 200 -5.65 10.23 18.89
C ALA A 200 -5.75 10.47 17.38
N LEU A 201 -6.44 9.57 16.68
CA LEU A 201 -6.79 9.75 15.28
C LEU A 201 -8.13 10.49 15.13
N TYR A 202 -8.34 11.14 13.99
CA TYR A 202 -9.68 11.53 13.55
C TYR A 202 -10.55 10.28 13.33
N GLU A 203 -11.82 10.38 13.70
CA GLU A 203 -12.78 9.27 13.62
C GLU A 203 -12.99 8.79 12.18
N GLN A 204 -13.05 9.74 11.25
CA GLN A 204 -13.22 9.46 9.82
C GLN A 204 -11.93 9.75 9.06
N PRO A 205 -11.59 8.93 8.05
CA PRO A 205 -10.48 9.23 7.17
C PRO A 205 -10.79 10.48 6.34
N VAL A 206 -9.76 11.26 6.07
CA VAL A 206 -9.86 12.51 5.33
C VAL A 206 -9.12 12.40 4.00
N PHE A 207 -9.48 13.28 3.06
CA PHE A 207 -8.88 13.30 1.73
C PHE A 207 -7.66 14.21 1.71
N PHE A 208 -6.52 13.67 1.28
CA PHE A 208 -5.35 14.46 0.93
C PHE A 208 -5.12 14.47 -0.57
N ARG A 209 -4.68 15.62 -1.08
CA ARG A 209 -4.10 15.76 -2.40
C ARG A 209 -2.59 15.90 -2.25
N ARG A 210 -1.84 15.04 -2.94
CA ARG A 210 -0.39 15.21 -3.08
C ARG A 210 -0.12 16.28 -4.14
N GLY A 211 0.37 17.46 -3.74
CA GLY A 211 0.99 18.42 -4.65
C GLY A 211 2.47 18.08 -4.87
N HIS A 212 3.08 18.65 -5.92
CA HIS A 212 4.47 18.39 -6.33
C HIS A 212 5.53 18.57 -5.22
N SER A 213 5.22 19.25 -4.11
CA SER A 213 6.14 19.51 -2.99
C SER A 213 5.52 19.43 -1.58
N SER A 214 4.22 19.14 -1.46
CA SER A 214 3.52 19.10 -0.16
C SER A 214 2.19 18.33 -0.21
N MET A 215 1.81 17.70 0.90
CA MET A 215 0.45 17.18 1.08
C MET A 215 -0.46 18.33 1.49
N LYS A 216 -1.51 18.58 0.71
CA LYS A 216 -2.55 19.55 1.05
C LYS A 216 -3.77 18.81 1.56
N PHE A 217 -4.20 19.15 2.77
CA PHE A 217 -5.45 18.70 3.34
C PHE A 217 -6.62 19.27 2.52
N ILE A 218 -7.52 18.41 2.07
CA ILE A 218 -8.75 18.83 1.41
C ILE A 218 -9.85 18.75 2.47
N ARG A 219 -10.28 19.90 3.01
CA ARG A 219 -11.56 19.93 3.71
C ARG A 219 -12.63 19.59 2.68
N LYS A 220 -13.27 18.42 2.78
CA LYS A 220 -14.61 18.28 2.19
C LYS A 220 -15.51 19.12 3.08
N HIS A 221 -15.95 20.27 2.55
CA HIS A 221 -17.17 20.86 3.06
C HIS A 221 -18.28 19.82 2.83
N SER A 222 -18.98 19.53 3.92
CA SER A 222 -20.25 18.81 4.00
C SER A 222 -21.20 19.22 2.88
#